data_AF-A0A2T0RNP3-F1
#
_entry.id   AF-A0A2T0RNP3-F1
#
_cell.length_a   1.000
_cell.length_b   1.000
_cell.length_c   1.000
_cell.angle_alpha   90.00
_cell.angle_beta   90.00
_cell.angle_gamma   90.00
#
_symmetry.space_group_name_H-M   'P 1'
#
loop_
_entity.id
_entity.type
_entity.pdbx_description
1 polymer ?
#
loop_
_entity_poly.entity_id
_entity_poly.type
_entity_poly.pdbx_seq_one_letter_code
_entity_poly.pdbx_strand_id
1 'polypeptide(L)'
;MWGQFVVLLYFIAALSVAVPAVAAPLLAYGPGRRLARGRLATRTREAVAGLVVTLGRPVTALCLLLFWGAVVVAVCWPLGLLAHSLEDAVDWPVLLWITDRRTPGFEDFNWFYTTLGDRDPLKKVVVVAAVGFAVLWRRRFWIPLVAILASFPFEQYVQAILAAMVDRGHPPTGLGTYPSGGIARIVMTFGAVALFAALTWRLNRRWQVALGTVVLVMASYEGYSRMYTEKHWLTDVISGLMFGPILFLGYAVAVCVLAGRYPAPAAEKAPAVGKTAEMAAP
;
A
#
# COMPACT_ATOMS: atom_id res chain seq x y z
N MET A 1 -36.06 3.90 17.28
CA MET A 1 -35.14 2.91 16.69
C MET A 1 -34.39 3.45 15.46
N TRP A 2 -35.01 4.15 14.51
CA TRP A 2 -34.33 4.75 13.33
C TRP A 2 -33.07 5.59 13.66
N GLY A 3 -33.12 6.45 14.69
CA GLY A 3 -31.97 7.28 15.07
C GLY A 3 -30.73 6.51 15.56
N GLN A 4 -30.91 5.34 16.19
CA GLN A 4 -29.78 4.53 16.69
C GLN A 4 -29.00 3.87 15.55
N PHE A 5 -29.66 3.57 14.43
CA PHE A 5 -29.05 2.91 13.28
C PHE A 5 -28.24 3.86 12.40
N VAL A 6 -28.68 5.11 12.26
CA VAL A 6 -27.90 6.16 11.58
C VAL A 6 -26.64 6.51 12.39
N VAL A 7 -26.74 6.50 13.72
CA VAL A 7 -25.59 6.66 14.62
C VAL A 7 -24.54 5.56 14.41
N LEU A 8 -24.95 4.33 14.11
CA LEU A 8 -24.03 3.23 13.82
C LEU A 8 -23.24 3.48 12.51
N LEU A 9 -23.84 4.04 11.45
CA LEU A 9 -23.10 4.39 10.23
C LEU A 9 -22.02 5.44 10.50
N TYR A 10 -22.35 6.48 11.27
CA TYR A 10 -21.36 7.49 11.66
C TYR A 10 -20.29 6.92 12.59
N PHE A 11 -20.65 5.98 13.45
CA PHE A 11 -19.70 5.29 14.30
C PHE A 11 -18.72 4.44 13.46
N ILE A 12 -19.21 3.71 12.45
CA ILE A 12 -18.35 2.96 11.52
C ILE A 12 -17.45 3.92 10.73
N ALA A 13 -17.96 5.08 10.30
CA ALA A 13 -17.17 6.13 9.66
C ALA A 13 -16.06 6.66 10.58
N ALA A 14 -16.36 6.87 11.87
CA ALA A 14 -15.38 7.28 12.86
C ALA A 14 -14.34 6.18 13.11
N LEU A 15 -14.76 4.91 13.16
CA LEU A 15 -13.87 3.76 13.31
C LEU A 15 -12.95 3.58 12.11
N SER A 16 -13.41 3.83 10.88
CA SER A 16 -12.56 3.75 9.67
C SER A 16 -11.43 4.79 9.68
N VAL A 17 -11.52 5.80 10.54
CA VAL A 17 -10.45 6.78 10.81
C VAL A 17 -9.65 6.41 12.07
N ALA A 18 -10.33 6.17 13.19
CA ALA A 18 -9.69 5.97 14.49
C ALA A 18 -8.86 4.68 14.55
N VAL A 19 -9.38 3.57 13.99
CA VAL A 19 -8.69 2.28 13.98
C VAL A 19 -7.35 2.35 13.26
N PRO A 20 -7.25 2.79 11.99
CA PRO A 20 -5.96 2.90 11.33
C PRO A 20 -5.05 3.97 11.97
N ALA A 21 -5.61 5.05 12.51
CA ALA A 21 -4.82 6.08 13.21
C ALA A 21 -4.06 5.53 14.44
N VAL A 22 -4.65 4.56 15.14
CA VAL A 22 -4.03 3.91 16.31
C VAL A 22 -3.23 2.66 15.91
N ALA A 23 -3.80 1.82 15.04
CA ALA A 23 -3.19 0.55 14.64
C ALA A 23 -1.90 0.75 13.84
N ALA A 24 -1.84 1.73 12.92
CA ALA A 24 -0.66 1.93 12.08
C ALA A 24 0.61 2.25 12.89
N PRO A 25 0.61 3.20 13.85
CA PRO A 25 1.75 3.40 14.73
C PRO A 25 2.12 2.16 15.54
N LEU A 26 1.13 1.47 16.15
CA LEU A 26 1.38 0.27 16.96
C LEU A 26 2.05 -0.84 16.14
N LEU A 27 1.54 -1.09 14.94
CA LEU A 27 2.09 -2.07 14.01
C LEU A 27 3.50 -1.65 13.55
N ALA A 28 3.69 -0.38 13.23
CA ALA A 28 4.97 0.13 12.75
C ALA A 28 6.08 0.09 13.82
N TYR A 29 5.76 0.35 15.10
CA TYR A 29 6.75 0.33 16.17
C TYR A 29 6.94 -1.05 16.81
N GLY A 30 5.93 -1.93 16.76
CA GLY A 30 6.00 -3.29 17.29
C GLY A 30 6.37 -4.34 16.23
N PRO A 31 5.40 -5.09 15.68
CA PRO A 31 5.64 -6.15 14.70
C PRO A 31 6.49 -5.73 13.50
N GLY A 32 6.22 -4.56 12.91
CA GLY A 32 6.96 -4.06 11.74
C GLY A 32 8.45 -3.86 12.01
N ARG A 33 8.80 -3.40 13.22
CA ARG A 33 10.20 -3.29 13.65
C ARG A 33 10.87 -4.65 13.84
N ARG A 34 10.13 -5.63 14.36
CA ARG A 34 10.63 -7.01 14.54
C ARG A 34 10.83 -7.69 13.18
N LEU A 35 9.85 -7.61 12.28
CA LEU A 35 9.93 -8.15 10.92
C LEU A 35 11.11 -7.55 10.14
N ALA A 36 11.28 -6.23 10.19
CA ALA A 36 12.40 -5.56 9.55
C ALA A 36 13.79 -5.97 10.12
N ARG A 37 13.84 -6.63 11.27
CA ARG A 37 15.09 -7.12 11.90
C ARG A 37 15.18 -8.65 11.90
N GLY A 38 14.22 -9.35 11.30
CA GLY A 38 14.17 -10.80 11.26
C GLY A 38 15.18 -11.40 10.27
N ARG A 39 15.46 -12.70 10.43
CA ARG A 39 16.38 -13.46 9.55
C ARG A 39 15.96 -13.41 8.08
N LEU A 40 14.66 -13.49 7.79
CA LEU A 40 14.14 -13.39 6.43
C LEU A 40 14.43 -12.01 5.80
N ALA A 41 14.31 -10.93 6.58
CA ALA A 41 14.64 -9.58 6.12
C ALA A 41 16.15 -9.43 5.84
N THR A 42 17.01 -10.12 6.58
CA THR A 42 18.45 -10.14 6.30
C THR A 42 18.77 -10.92 5.02
N ARG A 43 18.23 -12.15 4.88
CA ARG A 43 18.42 -12.98 3.67
C ARG A 43 17.90 -12.31 2.39
N THR A 44 16.75 -11.66 2.47
CA THR A 44 16.21 -10.89 1.34
C THR A 44 17.09 -9.71 0.99
N ARG A 45 17.73 -9.05 1.96
CA ARG A 45 18.72 -7.99 1.66
C ARG A 45 19.96 -8.52 0.95
N GLU A 46 20.48 -9.67 1.39
CA GLU A 46 21.63 -10.34 0.77
C GLU A 46 21.31 -10.73 -0.68
N ALA A 47 20.16 -11.36 -0.90
CA ALA A 47 19.71 -11.74 -2.25
C ALA A 47 19.56 -10.53 -3.18
N VAL A 48 18.91 -9.45 -2.69
CA VAL A 48 18.76 -8.21 -3.46
C VAL A 48 20.12 -7.56 -3.73
N ALA A 49 21.04 -7.56 -2.76
CA ALA A 49 22.39 -7.04 -2.95
C ALA A 49 23.15 -7.81 -4.03
N GLY A 50 23.07 -9.14 -4.03
CA GLY A 50 23.63 -10.00 -5.08
C GLY A 50 23.05 -9.67 -6.46
N LEU A 51 21.72 -9.54 -6.56
CA LEU A 51 21.07 -9.16 -7.82
C LEU A 51 21.48 -7.76 -8.29
N VAL A 52 21.67 -6.79 -7.40
CA VAL A 52 22.14 -5.45 -7.75
C VAL A 52 23.56 -5.48 -8.30
N VAL A 53 24.43 -6.33 -7.77
CA VAL A 53 25.80 -6.51 -8.29
C VAL A 53 25.78 -7.15 -9.68
N THR A 54 24.94 -8.15 -9.89
CA THR A 54 24.88 -8.90 -11.16
C THR A 54 24.15 -8.15 -12.28
N LEU A 55 23.00 -7.53 -11.98
CA LEU A 55 22.08 -6.97 -12.99
C LEU A 55 22.04 -5.44 -13.00
N GLY A 56 22.59 -4.80 -11.97
CA GLY A 56 22.46 -3.35 -11.77
C GLY A 56 21.10 -2.94 -11.18
N ARG A 57 21.08 -1.77 -10.53
CA ARG A 57 19.92 -1.27 -9.76
C ARG A 57 18.62 -1.18 -10.57
N PRO A 58 18.59 -0.65 -11.81
CA PRO A 58 17.33 -0.50 -12.55
C PRO A 58 16.68 -1.83 -12.89
N VAL A 59 17.49 -2.80 -13.37
CA VAL A 59 17.01 -4.13 -13.74
C VAL A 59 16.55 -4.89 -12.49
N THR A 60 17.32 -4.85 -11.40
CA THR A 60 16.88 -5.46 -10.13
C THR A 60 15.57 -4.87 -9.63
N ALA A 61 15.41 -3.54 -9.67
CA ALA A 61 14.18 -2.88 -9.24
C ALA A 61 12.97 -3.31 -10.09
N LEU A 62 13.14 -3.39 -11.42
CA LEU A 62 12.09 -3.86 -12.33
C LEU A 62 11.73 -5.33 -12.09
N CYS A 63 12.73 -6.22 -11.98
CA CYS A 63 12.50 -7.63 -11.68
C CYS A 63 11.77 -7.82 -10.35
N LEU A 64 12.15 -7.07 -9.31
CA LEU A 64 11.45 -7.10 -8.01
C LEU A 64 10.00 -6.62 -8.14
N LEU A 65 9.76 -5.55 -8.90
CA LEU A 65 8.42 -5.01 -9.11
C LEU A 65 7.51 -6.04 -9.81
N LEU A 66 8.00 -6.66 -10.89
CA LEU A 66 7.26 -7.67 -11.65
C LEU A 66 7.03 -8.95 -10.82
N PHE A 67 8.07 -9.46 -10.17
CA PHE A 67 7.97 -10.61 -9.28
C PHE A 67 6.97 -10.35 -8.16
N TRP A 68 7.05 -9.18 -7.53
CA TRP A 68 6.13 -8.83 -6.45
C TRP A 68 4.70 -8.68 -6.94
N GLY A 69 4.49 -8.06 -8.11
CA GLY A 69 3.17 -8.01 -8.75
C GLY A 69 2.57 -9.41 -8.92
N ALA A 70 3.35 -10.37 -9.43
CA ALA A 70 2.93 -11.76 -9.56
C ALA A 70 2.60 -12.41 -8.20
N VAL A 71 3.41 -12.16 -7.16
CA VAL A 71 3.13 -12.64 -5.80
C VAL A 71 1.83 -12.04 -5.26
N VAL A 72 1.60 -10.73 -5.45
CA VAL A 72 0.35 -10.08 -5.01
C VAL A 72 -0.85 -10.69 -5.72
N VAL A 73 -0.77 -10.93 -7.04
CA VAL A 73 -1.83 -11.64 -7.77
C VAL A 73 -2.06 -13.02 -7.18
N ALA A 74 -1.02 -13.83 -7.02
CA ALA A 74 -1.12 -15.19 -6.49
C ALA A 74 -1.75 -15.25 -5.09
N VAL A 75 -1.49 -14.25 -4.23
CA VAL A 75 -2.03 -14.17 -2.87
C VAL A 75 -3.45 -13.59 -2.84
N CYS A 76 -3.74 -12.55 -3.64
CA CYS A 76 -5.04 -11.88 -3.61
C CYS A 76 -6.11 -12.58 -4.45
N TRP A 77 -5.68 -13.42 -5.39
CA TRP A 77 -6.53 -14.29 -6.20
C TRP A 77 -7.46 -15.18 -5.36
N PRO A 78 -6.95 -16.07 -4.47
CA PRO A 78 -7.80 -16.93 -3.65
C PRO A 78 -8.67 -16.13 -2.68
N LEU A 79 -8.22 -14.94 -2.24
CA LEU A 79 -9.07 -14.03 -1.46
C LEU A 79 -10.26 -13.52 -2.26
N GLY A 80 -10.12 -13.37 -3.59
CA GLY A 80 -11.21 -13.00 -4.49
C GLY A 80 -12.22 -14.12 -4.66
N LEU A 81 -11.75 -15.36 -4.77
CA LEU A 81 -12.63 -16.54 -4.77
C LEU A 81 -13.39 -16.68 -3.45
N LEU A 82 -12.72 -16.42 -2.32
CA LEU A 82 -13.37 -16.37 -1.01
C LEU A 82 -14.40 -15.24 -0.94
N ALA A 83 -14.04 -14.04 -1.40
CA ALA A 83 -14.97 -12.90 -1.46
C ALA A 83 -16.22 -13.23 -2.27
N HIS A 84 -16.06 -13.90 -3.41
CA HIS A 84 -17.18 -14.38 -4.23
C HIS A 84 -18.10 -15.35 -3.46
N SER A 85 -17.51 -16.30 -2.72
CA SER A 85 -18.30 -17.24 -1.90
C SER A 85 -19.06 -16.59 -0.73
N LEU A 86 -18.65 -15.38 -0.32
CA LEU A 86 -19.25 -14.62 0.77
C LEU A 86 -20.29 -13.61 0.30
N GLU A 87 -20.57 -13.53 -1.01
CA GLU A 87 -21.44 -12.51 -1.60
C GLU A 87 -22.84 -12.50 -0.96
N ASP A 88 -23.53 -13.64 -0.99
CA ASP A 88 -24.89 -13.77 -0.46
C ASP A 88 -24.94 -13.71 1.06
N ALA A 89 -23.92 -14.26 1.73
CA ALA A 89 -23.90 -14.39 3.19
C ALA A 89 -23.47 -13.11 3.91
N VAL A 90 -22.66 -12.26 3.27
CA VAL A 90 -22.03 -11.09 3.90
C VAL A 90 -22.29 -9.82 3.12
N ASP A 91 -21.98 -9.80 1.83
CA ASP A 91 -21.96 -8.56 1.06
C ASP A 91 -23.36 -8.00 0.80
N TRP A 92 -24.31 -8.85 0.40
CA TRP A 92 -25.71 -8.47 0.21
C TRP A 92 -26.37 -7.92 1.50
N PRO A 93 -26.30 -8.64 2.65
CA PRO A 93 -26.82 -8.10 3.91
C PRO A 93 -26.21 -6.76 4.30
N VAL A 94 -24.91 -6.57 4.10
CA VAL A 94 -24.23 -5.31 4.42
C VAL A 94 -24.65 -4.19 3.48
N LEU A 95 -24.74 -4.46 2.17
CA LEU A 95 -25.21 -3.49 1.18
C LEU A 95 -26.61 -2.99 1.54
N LEU A 96 -27.57 -3.91 1.70
CA LEU A 96 -28.96 -3.56 2.04
C LEU A 96 -29.02 -2.78 3.36
N TRP A 97 -28.23 -3.20 4.35
CA TRP A 97 -28.15 -2.49 5.63
C TRP A 97 -27.69 -1.05 5.47
N ILE A 98 -26.69 -0.79 4.61
CA ILE A 98 -26.20 0.55 4.29
C ILE A 98 -27.28 1.33 3.54
N THR A 99 -27.81 0.79 2.44
CA THR A 99 -28.79 1.44 1.56
C THR A 99 -29.98 1.99 2.35
N ASP A 100 -30.55 1.20 3.25
CA ASP A 100 -31.71 1.58 4.07
C ASP A 100 -31.44 2.73 5.07
N ARG A 101 -30.16 3.11 5.27
CA ARG A 101 -29.73 4.02 6.35
C ARG A 101 -28.96 5.24 5.84
N ARG A 102 -28.86 5.42 4.53
CA ARG A 102 -28.21 6.60 3.92
C ARG A 102 -29.00 7.87 4.24
N THR A 103 -28.28 8.97 4.40
CA THR A 103 -28.85 10.31 4.60
C THR A 103 -28.28 11.28 3.56
N PRO A 104 -29.07 12.26 3.07
CA PRO A 104 -28.64 13.15 1.98
C PRO A 104 -27.37 13.95 2.29
N GLY A 105 -27.29 14.59 3.46
CA GLY A 105 -26.13 15.43 3.80
C GLY A 105 -24.82 14.67 3.95
N PHE A 106 -24.87 13.42 4.40
CA PHE A 106 -23.69 12.57 4.49
C PHE A 106 -23.38 11.89 3.15
N GLU A 107 -24.38 11.70 2.31
CA GLU A 107 -24.21 11.21 0.93
C GLU A 107 -23.38 12.16 0.08
N ASP A 108 -23.67 13.46 0.10
CA ASP A 108 -22.88 14.46 -0.64
C ASP A 108 -21.40 14.44 -0.23
N PHE A 109 -21.12 14.30 1.07
CA PHE A 109 -19.77 14.20 1.58
C PHE A 109 -19.05 12.93 1.10
N ASN A 110 -19.72 11.78 1.15
CA ASN A 110 -19.12 10.52 0.69
C ASN A 110 -18.93 10.49 -0.83
N TRP A 111 -19.83 11.10 -1.61
CA TRP A 111 -19.65 11.30 -3.04
C TRP A 111 -18.47 12.21 -3.35
N PHE A 112 -18.34 13.34 -2.64
CA PHE A 112 -17.17 14.20 -2.75
C PHE A 112 -15.89 13.42 -2.42
N TYR A 113 -15.85 12.70 -1.29
CA TYR A 113 -14.66 11.97 -0.88
C TYR A 113 -14.28 10.88 -1.87
N THR A 114 -15.23 10.06 -2.34
CA THR A 114 -14.92 8.95 -3.26
C THR A 114 -14.34 9.43 -4.59
N THR A 115 -14.66 10.66 -5.03
CA THR A 115 -14.03 11.22 -6.24
C THR A 115 -12.53 11.43 -6.06
N LEU A 116 -12.03 11.66 -4.83
CA LEU A 116 -10.60 11.77 -4.55
C LEU A 116 -9.85 10.46 -4.84
N GLY A 117 -10.52 9.32 -4.67
CA GLY A 117 -9.98 7.99 -5.00
C GLY A 117 -10.13 7.60 -6.47
N ASP A 118 -10.79 8.41 -7.30
CA ASP A 118 -10.99 8.12 -8.71
C ASP A 118 -9.75 8.45 -9.55
N ARG A 119 -9.71 7.91 -10.77
CA ARG A 119 -8.49 7.88 -11.61
C ARG A 119 -8.00 9.28 -11.97
N ASP A 120 -8.91 10.19 -12.33
CA ASP A 120 -8.51 11.48 -12.91
C ASP A 120 -7.88 12.44 -11.90
N PRO A 121 -8.42 12.61 -10.67
CA PRO A 121 -7.72 13.40 -9.64
C PRO A 121 -6.36 12.82 -9.28
N LEU A 122 -6.25 11.49 -9.12
CA LEU A 122 -5.00 10.87 -8.72
C LEU A 122 -3.93 10.89 -9.82
N LYS A 123 -4.30 10.79 -11.11
CA LYS A 123 -3.36 11.01 -12.22
C LYS A 123 -2.71 12.40 -12.15
N LYS A 124 -3.49 13.43 -11.83
CA LYS A 124 -2.96 14.80 -11.67
C LYS A 124 -1.99 14.89 -10.50
N VAL A 125 -2.35 14.30 -9.35
CA VAL A 125 -1.46 14.24 -8.16
C VAL A 125 -0.16 13.53 -8.50
N VAL A 126 -0.22 12.38 -9.18
CA VAL A 126 0.95 11.60 -9.61
C VAL A 126 1.88 12.44 -10.49
N VAL A 127 1.35 13.13 -11.51
CA VAL A 127 2.16 13.97 -12.42
C VAL A 127 2.78 15.14 -11.67
N VAL A 128 2.01 15.86 -10.86
CA VAL A 128 2.50 17.01 -10.08
C VAL A 128 3.59 16.57 -9.10
N ALA A 129 3.37 15.46 -8.38
CA ALA A 129 4.37 14.91 -7.46
C ALA A 129 5.64 14.45 -8.21
N ALA A 130 5.49 13.76 -9.34
CA ALA A 130 6.61 13.30 -10.15
C ALA A 130 7.49 14.47 -10.61
N VAL A 131 6.89 15.53 -11.15
CA VAL A 131 7.59 16.74 -11.59
C VAL A 131 8.21 17.47 -10.40
N GLY A 132 7.46 17.67 -9.31
CA GLY A 132 7.93 18.35 -8.11
C GLY A 132 9.17 17.68 -7.51
N PHE A 133 9.14 16.36 -7.31
CA PHE A 133 10.29 15.62 -6.80
C PHE A 133 11.44 15.51 -7.82
N ALA A 134 11.13 15.46 -9.12
CA ALA A 134 12.16 15.51 -10.17
C ALA A 134 12.99 16.80 -10.09
N VAL A 135 12.33 17.95 -9.93
CA VAL A 135 13.01 19.24 -9.72
C VAL A 135 13.85 19.22 -8.43
N LEU A 136 13.32 18.70 -7.33
CA LEU A 136 14.04 18.62 -6.05
C LEU A 136 15.30 17.73 -6.11
N TRP A 137 15.27 16.64 -6.89
CA TRP A 137 16.38 15.69 -6.98
C TRP A 137 17.47 16.08 -7.98
N ARG A 138 17.24 17.12 -8.80
CA ARG A 138 18.19 17.71 -9.74
C ARG A 138 18.93 16.66 -10.59
N ARG A 139 20.17 16.28 -10.23
CA ARG A 139 20.96 15.32 -11.04
C ARG A 139 20.38 13.91 -11.11
N ARG A 140 19.50 13.55 -10.18
CA ARG A 140 18.78 12.26 -10.20
C ARG A 140 17.28 12.44 -10.43
N PHE A 141 16.88 13.50 -11.15
CA PHE A 141 15.49 13.85 -11.46
C PHE A 141 14.68 12.70 -12.07
N TRP A 142 15.34 11.85 -12.88
CA TRP A 142 14.69 10.75 -13.57
C TRP A 142 14.16 9.68 -12.60
N ILE A 143 14.75 9.52 -11.41
CA ILE A 143 14.31 8.51 -10.43
C ILE A 143 12.90 8.79 -9.91
N PRO A 144 12.60 9.94 -9.27
CA PRO A 144 11.24 10.27 -8.86
C PRO A 144 10.29 10.38 -10.04
N LEU A 145 10.75 10.91 -11.19
CA LEU A 145 9.92 11.01 -12.38
C LEU A 145 9.42 9.62 -12.81
N VAL A 146 10.32 8.67 -13.06
CA VAL A 146 9.96 7.32 -13.52
C VAL A 146 9.23 6.55 -12.43
N ALA A 147 9.72 6.57 -11.18
CA ALA A 147 9.14 5.77 -10.11
C ALA A 147 7.71 6.23 -9.75
N ILE A 148 7.49 7.53 -9.55
CA ILE A 148 6.16 8.05 -9.20
C ILE A 148 5.19 7.85 -10.37
N LEU A 149 5.61 8.13 -11.61
CA LEU A 149 4.76 7.87 -12.77
C LEU A 149 4.43 6.37 -12.94
N ALA A 150 5.38 5.48 -12.63
CA ALA A 150 5.18 4.02 -12.71
C ALA A 150 4.25 3.48 -11.61
N SER A 151 4.06 4.18 -10.49
CA SER A 151 3.19 3.74 -9.40
C SER A 151 1.74 3.51 -9.85
N PHE A 152 1.22 4.37 -10.73
CA PHE A 152 -0.14 4.32 -11.23
C PHE A 152 -0.40 3.16 -12.20
N PRO A 153 0.34 2.99 -13.32
CA PRO A 153 0.14 1.86 -14.21
C PRO A 153 0.45 0.53 -13.53
N PHE A 154 1.45 0.47 -12.64
CA PHE A 154 1.74 -0.76 -11.90
C PHE A 154 0.54 -1.22 -11.06
N GLU A 155 -0.06 -0.30 -10.29
CA GLU A 155 -1.31 -0.57 -9.56
C GLU A 155 -2.44 -0.96 -10.51
N GLN A 156 -2.68 -0.16 -11.54
CA GLN A 156 -3.78 -0.38 -12.46
C GLN A 156 -3.71 -1.74 -13.15
N TYR A 157 -2.54 -2.17 -13.60
CA TYR A 157 -2.40 -3.45 -14.30
C TYR A 157 -2.51 -4.65 -13.37
N VAL A 158 -1.89 -4.60 -12.18
CA VAL A 158 -2.03 -5.69 -11.20
C VAL A 158 -3.48 -5.81 -10.74
N GLN A 159 -4.16 -4.68 -10.52
CA GLN A 159 -5.58 -4.66 -10.18
C GLN A 159 -6.44 -5.18 -11.34
N ALA A 160 -6.16 -4.77 -12.59
CA ALA A 160 -6.91 -5.22 -13.76
C ALA A 160 -6.78 -6.72 -14.01
N ILE A 161 -5.58 -7.29 -13.79
CA ILE A 161 -5.38 -8.75 -13.83
C ILE A 161 -6.27 -9.41 -12.79
N LEU A 162 -6.23 -8.99 -11.52
CA LEU A 162 -7.08 -9.55 -10.48
C LEU A 162 -8.58 -9.41 -10.80
N ALA A 163 -9.00 -8.25 -11.31
CA ALA A 163 -10.39 -7.99 -11.66
C ALA A 163 -10.88 -8.90 -12.79
N ALA A 164 -10.13 -9.01 -13.89
CA ALA A 164 -10.47 -9.83 -15.05
C ALA A 164 -10.51 -11.32 -14.70
N MET A 165 -9.69 -11.70 -13.74
CA MET A 165 -9.49 -13.09 -13.38
C MET A 165 -10.64 -13.45 -12.42
N VAL A 166 -10.95 -12.63 -11.40
CA VAL A 166 -11.96 -12.94 -10.37
C VAL A 166 -13.37 -12.81 -10.95
N ASP A 167 -13.53 -11.97 -11.98
CA ASP A 167 -14.72 -11.83 -12.81
C ASP A 167 -16.03 -11.78 -11.99
N ARG A 168 -16.05 -10.84 -11.05
CA ARG A 168 -17.15 -10.65 -10.12
C ARG A 168 -17.94 -9.40 -10.48
N GLY A 169 -19.28 -9.49 -10.42
CA GLY A 169 -20.18 -8.35 -10.57
C GLY A 169 -20.19 -7.43 -9.34
N HIS A 170 -20.81 -6.25 -9.47
CA HIS A 170 -20.76 -5.19 -8.44
C HIS A 170 -22.15 -4.61 -8.16
N PRO A 171 -22.35 -4.02 -6.96
CA PRO A 171 -23.62 -3.38 -6.59
C PRO A 171 -24.02 -2.33 -7.64
N PRO A 172 -25.32 -1.95 -7.72
CA PRO A 172 -26.10 -1.78 -8.97
C PRO A 172 -25.56 -0.79 -10.02
N THR A 173 -24.52 -0.03 -9.71
CA THR A 173 -23.82 0.85 -10.63
C THR A 173 -22.93 0.10 -11.65
N GLY A 174 -22.48 -1.13 -11.36
CA GLY A 174 -21.53 -1.87 -12.21
C GLY A 174 -20.15 -1.22 -12.36
N LEU A 175 -19.83 -0.22 -11.52
CA LEU A 175 -18.59 0.57 -11.58
C LEU A 175 -17.46 0.03 -10.68
N GLY A 176 -17.75 -1.01 -9.89
CA GLY A 176 -16.80 -1.68 -9.01
C GLY A 176 -15.94 -2.72 -9.74
N THR A 177 -14.84 -3.13 -9.11
CA THR A 177 -14.00 -4.26 -9.52
C THR A 177 -13.34 -4.82 -8.27
N TYR A 178 -13.18 -6.14 -8.17
CA TYR A 178 -12.34 -6.73 -7.13
C TYR A 178 -10.84 -6.60 -7.49
N PRO A 179 -9.94 -6.29 -6.54
CA PRO A 179 -10.20 -5.65 -5.24
C PRO A 179 -10.47 -4.14 -5.42
N SER A 180 -10.91 -3.45 -4.35
CA SER A 180 -11.25 -2.02 -4.45
C SER A 180 -10.07 -1.13 -4.88
N GLY A 181 -10.10 -0.68 -6.14
CA GLY A 181 -9.01 0.09 -6.75
C GLY A 181 -8.84 1.50 -6.21
N GLY A 182 -9.89 2.14 -5.67
CA GLY A 182 -9.72 3.49 -5.09
C GLY A 182 -8.81 3.47 -3.88
N ILE A 183 -8.98 2.46 -3.02
CA ILE A 183 -8.13 2.22 -1.85
C ILE A 183 -6.69 2.01 -2.31
N ALA A 184 -6.48 1.11 -3.28
CA ALA A 184 -5.15 0.80 -3.81
C ALA A 184 -4.47 2.02 -4.45
N ARG A 185 -5.20 2.79 -5.26
CA ARG A 185 -4.69 4.03 -5.87
C ARG A 185 -4.31 5.08 -4.84
N ILE A 186 -5.10 5.27 -3.77
CA ILE A 186 -4.75 6.18 -2.67
C ILE A 186 -3.44 5.73 -2.02
N VAL A 187 -3.34 4.45 -1.67
CA VAL A 187 -2.13 3.90 -1.03
C VAL A 187 -0.91 4.05 -1.95
N MET A 188 -1.04 3.73 -3.23
CA MET A 188 0.06 3.79 -4.19
C MET A 188 0.48 5.24 -4.49
N THR A 189 -0.48 6.13 -4.69
CA THR A 189 -0.22 7.55 -5.02
C THR A 189 0.37 8.29 -3.82
N PHE A 190 -0.38 8.37 -2.71
CA PHE A 190 0.07 9.12 -1.53
C PHE A 190 1.17 8.40 -0.77
N GLY A 191 1.23 7.07 -0.83
CA GLY A 191 2.38 6.30 -0.36
C GLY A 191 3.64 6.63 -1.15
N ALA A 192 3.58 6.74 -2.48
CA ALA A 192 4.73 7.16 -3.29
C ALA A 192 5.16 8.58 -2.93
N VAL A 193 4.23 9.52 -2.77
CA VAL A 193 4.52 10.88 -2.29
C VAL A 193 5.19 10.85 -0.91
N ALA A 194 4.66 10.09 0.05
CA ALA A 194 5.23 9.95 1.39
C ALA A 194 6.62 9.30 1.37
N LEU A 195 6.85 8.30 0.53
CA LEU A 195 8.15 7.66 0.36
C LEU A 195 9.17 8.66 -0.20
N PHE A 196 8.84 9.37 -1.27
CA PHE A 196 9.73 10.36 -1.84
C PHE A 196 9.96 11.55 -0.91
N ALA A 197 8.96 11.95 -0.11
CA ALA A 197 9.15 12.90 0.97
C ALA A 197 10.20 12.39 1.99
N ALA A 198 10.05 11.15 2.43
CA ALA A 198 11.00 10.53 3.36
C ALA A 198 12.42 10.45 2.80
N LEU A 199 12.56 10.10 1.51
CA LEU A 199 13.86 10.01 0.84
C LEU A 199 14.51 11.37 0.58
N THR A 200 13.71 12.39 0.25
CA THR A 200 14.17 13.74 -0.08
C THR A 200 14.63 14.48 1.17
N TRP A 201 13.79 14.50 2.21
CA TRP A 201 14.04 15.25 3.44
C TRP A 201 14.67 14.41 4.55
N ARG A 202 15.04 13.15 4.26
CA ARG A 202 15.63 12.21 5.23
C ARG A 202 14.81 12.13 6.53
N LEU A 203 13.50 12.04 6.37
CA LEU A 203 12.57 12.06 7.49
C LEU A 203 12.89 10.94 8.47
N ASN A 204 12.87 11.24 9.77
CA ASN A 204 13.04 10.23 10.81
C ASN A 204 11.84 9.27 10.85
N ARG A 205 11.97 8.18 11.60
CA ARG A 205 10.91 7.15 11.67
C ARG A 205 9.57 7.68 12.17
N ARG A 206 9.56 8.70 13.06
CA ARG A 206 8.31 9.30 13.56
C ARG A 206 7.51 9.91 12.42
N TRP A 207 8.15 10.71 11.57
CA TRP A 207 7.51 11.31 10.41
C TRP A 207 7.14 10.30 9.34
N GLN A 208 7.96 9.26 9.11
CA GLN A 208 7.61 8.18 8.19
C GLN A 208 6.34 7.43 8.65
N VAL A 209 6.23 7.13 9.95
CA VAL A 209 5.04 6.50 10.53
C VAL A 209 3.84 7.42 10.46
N ALA A 210 4.01 8.72 10.76
CA ALA A 210 2.92 9.70 10.66
C ALA A 210 2.35 9.78 9.24
N LEU A 211 3.22 9.94 8.23
CA LEU A 211 2.78 9.98 6.82
C LEU A 211 2.13 8.66 6.39
N GLY A 212 2.71 7.52 6.75
CA GLY A 212 2.10 6.21 6.47
C GLY A 212 0.74 6.02 7.14
N THR A 213 0.56 6.58 8.36
CA THR A 213 -0.71 6.56 9.09
C THR A 213 -1.76 7.41 8.38
N VAL A 214 -1.39 8.61 7.91
CA VAL A 214 -2.28 9.47 7.12
C VAL A 214 -2.75 8.76 5.86
N VAL A 215 -1.83 8.13 5.12
CA VAL A 215 -2.17 7.35 3.91
C VAL A 215 -3.14 6.22 4.23
N LEU A 216 -2.91 5.48 5.33
CA LEU A 216 -3.79 4.38 5.71
C LEU A 216 -5.18 4.88 6.13
N VAL A 217 -5.26 5.98 6.90
CA VAL A 217 -6.53 6.62 7.27
C VAL A 217 -7.30 7.04 6.01
N MET A 218 -6.62 7.68 5.06
CA MET A 218 -7.24 8.09 3.80
C MET A 218 -7.80 6.91 3.02
N ALA A 219 -7.04 5.81 2.95
CA ALA A 219 -7.41 4.58 2.26
C ALA A 219 -8.56 3.84 2.96
N SER A 220 -8.57 3.79 4.30
CA SER A 220 -9.65 3.21 5.09
C SER A 220 -10.95 3.98 4.97
N TYR A 221 -10.89 5.32 5.00
CA TYR A 221 -12.07 6.13 4.78
C TYR A 221 -12.57 6.06 3.34
N GLU A 222 -11.68 5.93 2.34
CA GLU A 222 -12.09 5.64 0.96
C GLU A 222 -12.82 4.30 0.82
N GLY A 223 -12.39 3.29 1.58
CA GLY A 223 -13.12 2.02 1.65
C GLY A 223 -14.53 2.22 2.20
N TYR A 224 -14.66 2.97 3.28
CA TYR A 224 -15.95 3.34 3.85
C TYR A 224 -16.83 4.10 2.83
N SER A 225 -16.29 5.14 2.20
CA SER A 225 -17.04 5.96 1.25
C SER A 225 -17.56 5.14 0.07
N ARG A 226 -16.77 4.18 -0.44
CA ARG A 226 -17.16 3.29 -1.54
C ARG A 226 -18.26 2.29 -1.17
N MET A 227 -18.30 1.84 0.08
CA MET A 227 -19.43 1.05 0.57
C MET A 227 -20.67 1.94 0.71
N TYR A 228 -20.51 3.13 1.28
CA TYR A 228 -21.61 4.09 1.47
C TYR A 228 -22.25 4.52 0.14
N THR A 229 -21.43 4.76 -0.89
CA THR A 229 -21.89 5.11 -2.25
C THR A 229 -22.23 3.87 -3.09
N GLU A 230 -22.28 2.68 -2.49
CA GLU A 230 -22.69 1.43 -3.14
C GLU A 230 -21.86 1.08 -4.40
N LYS A 231 -20.58 1.49 -4.43
CA LYS A 231 -19.65 1.21 -5.55
C LYS A 231 -18.96 -0.15 -5.39
N HIS A 232 -18.81 -0.65 -4.17
CA HIS A 232 -18.03 -1.84 -3.86
C HIS A 232 -18.71 -2.67 -2.77
N TRP A 233 -18.52 -3.98 -2.85
CA TRP A 233 -18.84 -4.90 -1.77
C TRP A 233 -17.95 -4.68 -0.54
N LEU A 234 -18.38 -5.12 0.64
CA LEU A 234 -17.57 -5.05 1.86
C LEU A 234 -16.28 -5.87 1.69
N THR A 235 -16.39 -7.07 1.14
CA THR A 235 -15.24 -7.95 0.89
C THR A 235 -14.23 -7.34 -0.09
N ASP A 236 -14.70 -6.62 -1.13
CA ASP A 236 -13.82 -5.90 -2.07
C ASP A 236 -13.03 -4.79 -1.37
N VAL A 237 -13.65 -4.11 -0.39
CA VAL A 237 -13.03 -3.08 0.44
C VAL A 237 -11.98 -3.66 1.38
N ILE A 238 -12.31 -4.76 2.07
CA ILE A 238 -11.36 -5.48 2.94
C ILE A 238 -10.15 -5.94 2.12
N SER A 239 -10.39 -6.56 0.96
CA SER A 239 -9.33 -6.98 0.06
C SER A 239 -8.53 -5.79 -0.49
N GLY A 240 -9.16 -4.65 -0.77
CA GLY A 240 -8.47 -3.42 -1.15
C GLY A 240 -7.52 -2.89 -0.07
N LEU A 241 -7.94 -2.95 1.21
CA LEU A 241 -7.13 -2.56 2.37
C LEU A 241 -5.94 -3.49 2.64
N MET A 242 -5.98 -4.72 2.12
CA MET A 242 -4.83 -5.63 2.14
C MET A 242 -3.96 -5.45 0.89
N PHE A 243 -4.60 -5.44 -0.28
CA PHE A 243 -3.97 -5.35 -1.59
C PHE A 243 -3.10 -4.10 -1.74
N GLY A 244 -3.64 -2.92 -1.42
CA GLY A 244 -2.92 -1.65 -1.55
C GLY A 244 -1.61 -1.62 -0.76
N PRO A 245 -1.61 -1.85 0.57
CA PRO A 245 -0.40 -1.87 1.39
C PRO A 245 0.60 -2.96 1.01
N ILE A 246 0.15 -4.17 0.66
CA ILE A 246 1.03 -5.26 0.22
C ILE A 246 1.70 -4.89 -1.10
N LEU A 247 0.95 -4.38 -2.08
CA LEU A 247 1.49 -3.94 -3.36
C LEU A 247 2.50 -2.79 -3.17
N PHE A 248 2.15 -1.82 -2.33
CA PHE A 248 3.01 -0.68 -2.02
C PHE A 248 4.31 -1.08 -1.34
N LEU A 249 4.31 -2.13 -0.50
CA LEU A 249 5.53 -2.63 0.13
C LEU A 249 6.59 -3.03 -0.90
N GLY A 250 6.21 -3.82 -1.91
CA GLY A 250 7.15 -4.23 -2.97
C GLY A 250 7.56 -3.07 -3.87
N TYR A 251 6.63 -2.18 -4.21
CA TYR A 251 6.96 -0.92 -4.89
C TYR A 251 7.99 -0.09 -4.12
N ALA A 252 7.79 0.10 -2.81
CA ALA A 252 8.69 0.87 -1.96
C ALA A 252 10.09 0.25 -1.88
N VAL A 253 10.18 -1.09 -1.81
CA VAL A 253 11.44 -1.82 -1.88
C VAL A 253 12.14 -1.58 -3.22
N ALA A 254 11.42 -1.74 -4.34
CA ALA A 254 11.97 -1.51 -5.68
C ALA A 254 12.49 -0.07 -5.85
N VAL A 255 11.74 0.92 -5.37
CA VAL A 255 12.17 2.34 -5.38
C VAL A 255 13.41 2.56 -4.51
N CYS A 256 13.49 1.94 -3.33
CA CYS A 256 14.67 2.04 -2.49
C CYS A 256 15.91 1.41 -3.16
N VAL A 257 15.75 0.30 -3.88
CA VAL A 257 16.82 -0.31 -4.68
C VAL A 257 17.26 0.64 -5.80
N LEU A 258 16.31 1.16 -6.58
CA LEU A 258 16.56 2.10 -7.68
C LEU A 258 17.28 3.37 -7.18
N ALA A 259 16.83 3.93 -6.06
CA ALA A 259 17.40 5.13 -5.46
C ALA A 259 18.77 4.90 -4.79
N GLY A 260 19.22 3.64 -4.66
CA GLY A 260 20.43 3.28 -3.92
C GLY A 260 20.31 3.54 -2.42
N ARG A 261 19.09 3.41 -1.88
CA ARG A 261 18.72 3.64 -0.48
C ARG A 261 18.30 2.35 0.23
N TYR A 262 18.31 1.23 -0.47
CA TYR A 262 18.03 -0.07 0.12
C TYR A 262 19.15 -0.46 1.10
N PRO A 263 18.84 -0.88 2.34
CA PRO A 263 19.86 -1.17 3.34
C PRO A 263 20.81 -2.29 2.88
N ALA A 264 22.11 -2.03 2.97
CA ALA A 264 23.13 -3.06 2.73
C ALA A 264 23.02 -4.16 3.81
N PRO A 265 23.38 -5.41 3.48
CA PRO A 265 23.58 -6.45 4.49
C PRO A 265 24.58 -5.95 5.54
N ALA A 266 24.34 -6.26 6.81
CA ALA A 266 25.35 -5.99 7.83
C ALA A 266 26.56 -6.86 7.48
N ALA A 267 27.74 -6.25 7.32
CA ALA A 267 28.98 -7.01 7.20
C ALA A 267 29.07 -7.93 8.42
N GLU A 268 29.16 -9.23 8.19
CA GLU A 268 29.46 -10.20 9.23
C GLU A 268 30.73 -9.69 9.94
N LYS A 269 30.65 -9.45 11.25
CA LYS A 269 31.84 -9.10 12.02
C LYS A 269 32.81 -10.26 11.81
N ALA A 270 33.88 -10.01 11.05
CA ALA A 270 34.92 -11.02 10.85
C ALA A 270 35.32 -11.57 12.23
N PRO A 271 35.40 -12.90 12.40
CA PRO A 271 35.91 -13.46 13.64
C PRO A 271 37.28 -12.84 13.89
N ALA A 272 37.51 -12.35 15.11
CA ALA A 272 38.78 -11.80 15.51
C ALA A 272 39.85 -12.90 15.43
N VAL A 273 40.52 -12.99 14.29
CA VAL A 273 41.68 -13.87 14.10
C VAL A 273 42.86 -13.22 14.80
N GLY A 274 43.34 -13.87 15.86
CA GLY A 274 44.73 -13.80 16.30
C GLY A 274 45.08 -12.78 17.38
N LYS A 275 44.94 -13.18 18.65
CA LYS A 275 45.84 -12.71 19.72
C LYS A 275 46.12 -13.83 20.73
N THR A 276 46.61 -14.96 20.22
CA THR A 276 47.20 -16.05 21.03
C THR A 276 48.36 -16.67 20.25
N ALA A 277 49.47 -15.93 20.16
CA ALA A 277 50.76 -16.46 19.71
C ALA A 277 51.88 -15.55 20.21
N GLU A 278 51.97 -15.36 21.52
CA GLU A 278 53.19 -14.81 22.14
C GLU A 278 53.23 -15.24 23.61
N MET A 279 53.62 -16.49 23.85
CA MET A 279 54.18 -17.02 25.12
C MET A 279 54.40 -18.52 24.96
N ALA A 280 55.41 -18.91 24.19
CA ALA A 280 56.12 -20.20 24.35
C ALA A 280 57.24 -20.30 23.32
N ALA A 281 58.45 -19.89 23.71
CA ALA A 281 59.72 -20.50 23.31
C ALA A 281 60.88 -19.76 24.00
N PRO A 282 62.00 -20.44 24.26
CA PRO A 282 62.17 -21.68 25.01
C PRO A 282 62.69 -21.43 26.44
#